data_AF-A0A942CKV5-F1
#
_entry.id   AF-A0A942CKV5-F1
#
_cell.length_a   1.000
_cell.length_b   1.000
_cell.length_c   1.000
_cell.angle_alpha   90.00
_cell.angle_beta   90.00
_cell.angle_gamma   90.00
#
_symmetry.space_group_name_H-M   'P 1'
#
loop_
_entity.id
_entity.type
_entity.pdbx_description
1 polymer ?
#
loop_
_entity_poly.entity_id
_entity_poly.type
_entity_poly.pdbx_seq_one_letter_code
_entity_poly.pdbx_strand_id
1 'polypeptide(L)'
;MWRDIDPRDDERGRPDLSRGGAGRADDGASKPVEGGDALTRDLDLPRGRTRRPVRDRDRWIDLRESEVRMLATAGSFRVVVASDLRDHRGRPASARNGELRGLREAGLVETRPYLIGRERATLVTLTDRGRELLERHRRTDPDRVPQTYYAGFVKPRELSHDAQLYRAYERSAERLKDTGARVTRVVLDYELKRDYQRFLHDLKRERRGQEQDADRHAADIAAWAASRDLPVVDGHVHFPDVRIEYERPDGDRKVEDIEVVTPHYRGAYAAAKGRAGFSAYRISTGLGGRGGRSGRSPNPRIFDEFL
;
A
#
# COMPACT_ATOMS: atom_id res chain seq x y z
N MET A 1 -12.61 -87.26 4.71
CA MET A 1 -13.60 -87.35 5.80
C MET A 1 -14.73 -86.41 5.42
N TRP A 2 -15.85 -86.94 4.94
CA TRP A 2 -17.05 -86.18 4.58
C TRP A 2 -17.93 -86.01 5.82
N ARG A 3 -18.50 -84.81 5.97
CA ARG A 3 -19.84 -84.45 6.47
C ARG A 3 -20.00 -82.96 6.12
N ASP A 4 -20.76 -82.65 5.07
CA ASP A 4 -22.22 -82.39 5.11
C ASP A 4 -22.49 -81.15 5.99
N ILE A 5 -23.14 -80.07 5.54
CA ILE A 5 -24.38 -80.01 4.77
C ILE A 5 -24.40 -78.77 3.87
N ASP A 6 -24.94 -79.00 2.67
CA ASP A 6 -25.24 -78.15 1.52
C ASP A 6 -26.55 -77.33 1.73
N PRO A 7 -27.15 -76.67 0.72
CA PRO A 7 -27.24 -75.23 0.56
C PRO A 7 -28.73 -74.81 0.63
N ARG A 8 -29.03 -73.58 0.18
CA ARG A 8 -30.13 -73.29 -0.74
C ARG A 8 -30.08 -71.80 -1.06
N ASP A 9 -29.58 -71.50 -2.25
CA ASP A 9 -30.39 -71.06 -3.40
C ASP A 9 -31.50 -70.02 -3.09
N ASP A 10 -31.66 -68.93 -3.83
CA ASP A 10 -31.25 -68.74 -5.21
C ASP A 10 -31.21 -67.26 -5.59
N GLU A 11 -30.29 -67.04 -6.51
CA GLU A 11 -30.11 -65.94 -7.44
C GLU A 11 -31.40 -65.25 -7.92
N ARG A 12 -31.30 -63.95 -8.14
CA ARG A 12 -31.87 -63.33 -9.36
C ARG A 12 -31.25 -61.95 -9.65
N GLY A 13 -30.47 -61.89 -10.73
CA GLY A 13 -30.47 -60.74 -11.65
C GLY A 13 -29.26 -59.79 -11.62
N ARG A 14 -28.23 -60.08 -12.44
CA ARG A 14 -27.42 -59.06 -13.17
C ARG A 14 -28.23 -58.59 -14.40
N PRO A 15 -28.08 -57.37 -14.99
CA PRO A 15 -26.82 -56.78 -15.53
C PRO A 15 -26.68 -55.23 -15.36
N ASP A 16 -25.47 -54.67 -15.20
CA ASP A 16 -24.57 -53.99 -16.19
C ASP A 16 -24.80 -52.47 -16.45
N LEU A 17 -23.66 -51.75 -16.56
CA LEU A 17 -23.36 -50.41 -17.11
C LEU A 17 -23.60 -49.10 -16.30
N SER A 18 -22.46 -48.48 -15.96
CA SER A 18 -22.09 -47.06 -16.23
C SER A 18 -23.02 -45.90 -15.81
N ARG A 19 -22.62 -45.14 -14.78
CA ARG A 19 -22.51 -43.67 -14.83
C ARG A 19 -21.89 -43.09 -13.56
N GLY A 20 -20.99 -42.13 -13.73
CA GLY A 20 -20.21 -41.51 -12.66
C GLY A 20 -21.01 -40.62 -11.70
N GLY A 21 -20.37 -40.30 -10.59
CA GLY A 21 -20.80 -39.30 -9.64
C GLY A 21 -19.61 -38.88 -8.79
N ALA A 22 -19.04 -37.73 -9.11
CA ALA A 22 -17.96 -37.10 -8.37
C ALA A 22 -18.40 -36.84 -6.92
N GLY A 23 -17.82 -37.61 -5.99
CA GLY A 23 -17.89 -37.35 -4.56
C GLY A 23 -17.03 -36.15 -4.22
N ARG A 24 -17.68 -34.99 -4.26
CA ARG A 24 -17.19 -33.67 -3.84
C ARG A 24 -16.67 -33.79 -2.40
N ALA A 25 -15.35 -33.83 -2.25
CA ALA A 25 -14.72 -33.67 -0.95
C ALA A 25 -15.01 -32.24 -0.47
N ASP A 26 -15.63 -32.18 0.70
CA ASP A 26 -15.99 -31.00 1.46
C ASP A 26 -14.71 -30.19 1.74
N ASP A 27 -14.46 -29.16 0.92
CA ASP A 27 -13.42 -28.16 1.15
C ASP A 27 -13.83 -27.39 2.40
N GLY A 28 -13.31 -27.86 3.54
CA GLY A 28 -13.43 -27.20 4.82
C GLY A 28 -13.18 -25.71 4.66
N ALA A 29 -14.21 -24.93 4.99
CA ALA A 29 -14.21 -23.48 5.04
C ALA A 29 -12.98 -23.01 5.84
N SER A 30 -11.91 -22.71 5.10
CA SER A 30 -10.73 -22.08 5.66
C SER A 30 -11.20 -20.71 6.12
N LYS A 31 -11.27 -20.50 7.44
CA LYS A 31 -11.51 -19.17 8.01
C LYS A 31 -10.63 -18.17 7.24
N PRO A 32 -11.19 -17.08 6.69
CA PRO A 32 -10.37 -16.11 5.97
C PRO A 32 -9.29 -15.63 6.94
N VAL A 33 -8.03 -15.84 6.58
CA VAL A 33 -6.90 -15.27 7.31
C VAL A 33 -7.15 -13.77 7.37
N GLU A 34 -7.48 -13.23 8.55
CA GLU A 34 -7.77 -11.81 8.80
C GLU A 34 -6.51 -10.91 8.68
N GLY A 35 -5.53 -11.35 7.90
CA GLY A 35 -4.27 -10.68 7.60
C GLY A 35 -4.13 -10.35 6.12
N GLY A 36 -5.19 -9.87 5.48
CA GLY A 36 -5.09 -9.31 4.14
C GLY A 36 -4.13 -8.12 4.10
N ASP A 37 -3.40 -7.97 3.00
CA ASP A 37 -2.54 -6.81 2.76
C ASP A 37 -3.36 -5.51 2.96
N ALA A 38 -2.84 -4.60 3.80
CA ALA A 38 -3.51 -3.36 4.17
C ALA A 38 -4.01 -2.58 2.95
N LEU A 39 -3.28 -2.63 1.84
CA LEU A 39 -3.61 -1.91 0.61
C LEU A 39 -4.80 -2.53 -0.15
N THR A 40 -5.15 -3.78 0.14
CA THR A 40 -6.22 -4.53 -0.55
C THR A 40 -7.39 -4.92 0.35
N ARG A 41 -7.27 -4.69 1.67
CA ARG A 41 -8.24 -5.16 2.68
C ARG A 41 -9.66 -4.64 2.42
N ASP A 42 -9.75 -3.42 1.91
CA ASP A 42 -10.99 -2.68 1.63
C ASP A 42 -11.57 -3.06 0.24
N LEU A 43 -10.97 -4.01 -0.47
CA LEU A 43 -11.39 -4.41 -1.81
C LEU A 43 -12.12 -5.75 -1.78
N ASP A 44 -13.24 -5.80 -2.51
CA ASP A 44 -13.95 -7.01 -2.89
C ASP A 44 -13.45 -7.53 -4.24
N LEU A 45 -12.16 -7.89 -4.25
CA LEU A 45 -11.45 -8.42 -5.41
C LEU A 45 -10.82 -9.79 -5.07
N PRO A 46 -10.43 -10.58 -6.08
CA PRO A 46 -9.88 -11.92 -5.87
C PRO A 46 -8.68 -11.94 -4.89
N ARG A 47 -8.76 -12.82 -3.88
CA ARG A 47 -7.72 -13.02 -2.83
C ARG A 47 -6.99 -14.37 -2.94
N GLY A 48 -7.05 -15.01 -4.10
CA GLY A 48 -6.44 -16.32 -4.34
C GLY A 48 -5.45 -16.31 -5.49
N ARG A 49 -4.73 -17.44 -5.64
CA ARG A 49 -3.72 -17.64 -6.70
C ARG A 49 -4.34 -17.81 -8.09
N THR A 50 -5.56 -18.33 -8.15
CA THR A 50 -6.29 -18.55 -9.41
C THR A 50 -6.92 -17.25 -9.86
N ARG A 51 -6.78 -16.95 -11.15
CA ARG A 51 -7.50 -15.83 -11.76
C ARG A 51 -9.01 -16.07 -11.72
N ARG A 52 -9.75 -15.02 -11.38
CA ARG A 52 -11.22 -15.01 -11.36
C ARG A 52 -11.73 -13.81 -12.15
N PRO A 53 -12.91 -13.94 -12.78
CA PRO A 53 -13.50 -12.85 -13.53
C PRO A 53 -13.93 -11.71 -12.59
N VAL A 54 -13.56 -10.50 -12.96
CA VAL A 54 -13.86 -9.23 -12.28
C VAL A 54 -14.54 -8.31 -13.28
N ARG A 55 -15.61 -7.63 -12.83
CA ARG A 55 -16.42 -6.75 -13.67
C ARG A 55 -15.71 -5.41 -13.87
N ASP A 56 -15.28 -5.09 -15.08
CA ASP A 56 -14.67 -3.82 -15.42
C ASP A 56 -15.51 -3.06 -16.44
N ARG A 57 -16.28 -2.06 -15.97
CA ARG A 57 -17.29 -1.32 -16.75
C ARG A 57 -18.26 -2.27 -17.44
N ASP A 58 -18.17 -2.43 -18.76
CA ASP A 58 -19.01 -3.33 -19.59
C ASP A 58 -18.28 -4.62 -20.01
N ARG A 59 -17.12 -4.88 -19.42
CA ARG A 59 -16.26 -6.03 -19.74
C ARG A 59 -15.98 -6.86 -18.49
N TRP A 60 -15.42 -8.03 -18.72
CA TRP A 60 -14.85 -8.89 -17.68
C TRP A 60 -13.36 -9.01 -17.90
N ILE A 61 -12.60 -8.95 -16.81
CA ILE A 61 -11.17 -9.17 -16.80
C ILE A 61 -10.84 -10.24 -15.76
N ASP A 62 -9.87 -11.10 -16.06
CA ASP A 62 -9.47 -12.16 -15.14
C ASP A 62 -8.29 -11.70 -14.28
N LEU A 63 -8.51 -11.55 -12.98
CA LEU A 63 -7.51 -11.09 -12.01
C LEU A 63 -7.31 -12.12 -10.90
N ARG A 64 -6.08 -12.20 -10.37
CA ARG A 64 -5.76 -12.90 -9.13
C ARG A 64 -5.25 -11.93 -8.07
N GLU A 65 -5.00 -12.43 -6.86
CA GLU A 65 -4.54 -11.62 -5.73
C GLU A 65 -3.28 -10.81 -6.02
N SER A 66 -2.24 -11.40 -6.61
CA SER A 66 -0.98 -10.69 -6.88
C SER A 66 -1.18 -9.53 -7.86
N GLU A 67 -2.08 -9.67 -8.83
CA GLU A 67 -2.45 -8.63 -9.78
C GLU A 67 -3.24 -7.51 -9.09
N VAL A 68 -4.19 -7.85 -8.22
CA VAL A 68 -4.92 -6.89 -7.38
C VAL A 68 -3.97 -6.13 -6.45
N ARG A 69 -3.01 -6.82 -5.84
CA ARG A 69 -1.98 -6.21 -4.99
C ARG A 69 -1.12 -5.23 -5.78
N MET A 70 -0.66 -5.58 -6.97
CA MET A 70 0.07 -4.63 -7.83
C MET A 70 -0.73 -3.35 -8.12
N LEU A 71 -2.02 -3.48 -8.44
CA LEU A 71 -2.90 -2.33 -8.69
C LEU A 71 -3.06 -1.47 -7.43
N ALA A 72 -3.34 -2.09 -6.28
CA ALA A 72 -3.50 -1.41 -5.01
C ALA A 72 -2.22 -0.72 -4.55
N THR A 73 -1.06 -1.35 -4.71
CA THR A 73 0.26 -0.77 -4.40
C THR A 73 0.56 0.42 -5.29
N ALA A 74 0.44 0.28 -6.62
CA ALA A 74 0.66 1.39 -7.55
C ALA A 74 -0.32 2.55 -7.30
N GLY A 75 -1.57 2.23 -6.94
CA GLY A 75 -2.58 3.22 -6.57
C GLY A 75 -2.27 3.91 -5.24
N SER A 76 -1.82 3.20 -4.21
CA SER A 76 -1.61 3.78 -2.86
C SER A 76 -0.40 4.70 -2.81
N PHE A 77 0.65 4.40 -3.60
CA PHE A 77 1.90 5.18 -3.63
C PHE A 77 2.04 6.09 -4.85
N ARG A 78 1.00 6.16 -5.70
CA ARG A 78 0.94 6.92 -6.97
C ARG A 78 1.92 6.44 -8.04
N VAL A 79 3.16 6.14 -7.67
CA VAL A 79 4.15 5.55 -8.55
C VAL A 79 5.08 4.63 -7.77
N VAL A 80 5.41 3.49 -8.36
CA VAL A 80 6.31 2.49 -7.79
C VAL A 80 7.28 1.97 -8.84
N VAL A 81 8.44 1.46 -8.41
CA VAL A 81 9.37 0.79 -9.33
C VAL A 81 8.87 -0.64 -9.59
N ALA A 82 8.85 -1.06 -10.86
CA ALA A 82 8.37 -2.38 -11.26
C ALA A 82 9.07 -3.54 -10.52
N SER A 83 10.37 -3.42 -10.24
CA SER A 83 11.15 -4.44 -9.52
C SER A 83 10.75 -4.61 -8.06
N ASP A 84 10.06 -3.63 -7.48
CA ASP A 84 9.63 -3.65 -6.08
C ASP A 84 8.29 -4.38 -5.96
N LEU A 85 7.49 -4.43 -7.03
CA LEU A 85 6.28 -5.23 -7.11
C LEU A 85 6.61 -6.74 -7.15
N ARG A 86 5.68 -7.57 -6.66
CA ARG A 86 5.84 -9.03 -6.57
C ARG A 86 4.80 -9.79 -7.40
N ASP A 87 5.25 -10.72 -8.22
CA ASP A 87 4.40 -11.65 -8.97
C ASP A 87 3.80 -12.74 -8.06
N HIS A 88 2.92 -13.59 -8.59
CA HIS A 88 2.32 -14.73 -7.88
C HIS A 88 3.31 -15.77 -7.33
N ARG A 89 4.58 -15.70 -7.72
CA ARG A 89 5.67 -16.53 -7.22
C ARG A 89 6.53 -15.78 -6.21
N GLY A 90 6.16 -14.56 -5.83
CA GLY A 90 6.91 -13.70 -4.93
C GLY A 90 8.16 -13.10 -5.57
N ARG A 91 8.32 -13.14 -6.89
CA ARG A 91 9.50 -12.60 -7.58
C ARG A 91 9.26 -11.16 -8.02
N PRO A 92 10.31 -10.33 -8.16
CA PRO A 92 10.22 -9.01 -8.77
C PRO A 92 9.40 -9.01 -10.07
N ALA A 93 8.45 -8.09 -10.20
CA ALA A 93 7.67 -7.97 -11.42
C ALA A 93 8.53 -7.37 -12.55
N SER A 94 8.19 -7.76 -13.78
CA SER A 94 8.86 -7.29 -14.99
C SER A 94 7.91 -6.47 -15.83
N ALA A 95 8.32 -5.27 -16.24
CA ALA A 95 7.51 -4.45 -17.13
C ALA A 95 7.41 -5.03 -18.56
N ARG A 96 8.25 -6.01 -18.91
CA ARG A 96 8.32 -6.60 -20.25
C ARG A 96 7.54 -7.91 -20.37
N ASN A 97 7.22 -8.59 -19.28
CA ASN A 97 6.54 -9.89 -19.31
C ASN A 97 5.73 -10.14 -18.03
N GLY A 98 4.97 -11.25 -18.02
CA GLY A 98 4.20 -11.67 -16.84
C GLY A 98 3.01 -10.77 -16.52
N GLU A 99 2.67 -10.72 -15.24
CA GLU A 99 1.47 -10.05 -14.69
C GLU A 99 1.42 -8.56 -15.01
N LEU A 100 2.51 -7.86 -14.77
CA LEU A 100 2.57 -6.41 -14.95
C LEU A 100 2.37 -6.02 -16.42
N ARG A 101 2.90 -6.81 -17.37
CA ARG A 101 2.62 -6.64 -18.80
C ARG A 101 1.13 -6.85 -19.10
N GLY A 102 0.51 -7.88 -18.54
CA GLY A 102 -0.92 -8.16 -18.72
C GLY A 102 -1.81 -7.02 -18.18
N LEU A 103 -1.48 -6.48 -16.99
CA LEU A 103 -2.18 -5.32 -16.43
C LEU A 103 -2.03 -4.07 -17.30
N ARG A 104 -0.86 -3.86 -17.89
CA ARG A 104 -0.62 -2.75 -18.83
C ARG A 104 -1.41 -2.92 -20.13
N GLU A 105 -1.41 -4.12 -20.71
CA GLU A 105 -2.18 -4.44 -21.93
C GLU A 105 -3.69 -4.34 -21.69
N ALA A 106 -4.15 -4.67 -20.48
CA ALA A 106 -5.53 -4.44 -20.04
C ALA A 106 -5.86 -2.95 -19.83
N GLY A 107 -4.86 -2.05 -19.83
CA GLY A 107 -5.01 -0.62 -19.63
C GLY A 107 -5.27 -0.21 -18.18
N LEU A 108 -4.93 -1.07 -17.21
CA LEU A 108 -5.13 -0.81 -15.78
C LEU A 108 -3.94 -0.10 -15.14
N VAL A 109 -2.75 -0.27 -15.71
CA VAL A 109 -1.52 0.44 -15.31
C VAL A 109 -0.83 1.06 -16.52
N GLU A 110 -0.09 2.14 -16.28
CA GLU A 110 0.84 2.73 -17.24
C GLU A 110 2.27 2.50 -16.73
N THR A 111 3.20 2.22 -17.65
CA THR A 111 4.63 2.04 -17.33
C THR A 111 5.48 3.04 -18.09
N ARG A 112 6.47 3.66 -17.43
CA ARG A 112 7.44 4.56 -18.08
C ARG A 112 8.88 4.22 -17.69
N PRO A 113 9.82 4.20 -18.64
CA PRO A 113 11.24 4.13 -18.30
C PRO A 113 11.65 5.41 -17.56
N TYR A 114 12.51 5.28 -16.55
CA TYR A 114 13.00 6.41 -15.76
C TYR A 114 14.43 6.15 -15.29
N LEU A 115 15.16 7.22 -14.98
CA LEU A 115 16.51 7.14 -14.42
C LEU A 115 16.47 7.58 -12.97
N ILE A 116 16.78 6.64 -12.06
CA ILE A 116 16.93 6.94 -10.63
C ILE A 116 18.43 7.04 -10.37
N GLY A 117 18.95 8.27 -10.30
CA GLY A 117 20.39 8.51 -10.31
C GLY A 117 21.02 8.02 -11.62
N ARG A 118 21.77 6.92 -11.56
CA ARG A 118 22.42 6.28 -12.72
C ARG A 118 21.75 4.98 -13.15
N GLU A 119 20.76 4.50 -12.42
CA GLU A 119 20.09 3.23 -12.66
C GLU A 119 18.85 3.40 -13.54
N ARG A 120 18.69 2.52 -14.53
CA ARG A 120 17.48 2.44 -15.36
C ARG A 120 16.40 1.66 -14.61
N ALA A 121 15.34 2.36 -14.25
CA ALA A 121 14.15 1.80 -13.63
C ALA A 121 12.95 1.84 -14.60
N THR A 122 11.93 1.04 -14.32
CA THR A 122 10.60 1.23 -14.93
C THR A 122 9.63 1.60 -13.83
N LEU A 123 9.04 2.78 -13.97
CA LEU A 123 8.00 3.26 -13.08
C LEU A 123 6.64 2.73 -13.51
N VAL A 124 5.80 2.43 -12.53
CA VAL A 124 4.43 1.93 -12.70
C VAL A 124 3.49 2.87 -11.96
N THR A 125 2.44 3.33 -12.63
CA THR A 125 1.32 4.06 -12.02
C THR A 125 0.01 3.38 -12.39
N LEU A 126 -1.00 3.53 -11.55
CA LEU A 126 -2.36 3.17 -11.90
C LEU A 126 -2.89 4.12 -12.98
N THR A 127 -3.69 3.62 -13.92
CA THR A 127 -4.47 4.47 -14.85
C THR A 127 -5.77 4.90 -14.19
N ASP A 128 -6.48 5.88 -14.75
CA ASP A 128 -7.83 6.22 -14.28
C ASP A 128 -8.80 5.04 -14.34
N ARG A 129 -8.68 4.17 -15.36
CA ARG A 129 -9.45 2.93 -15.45
C ARG A 129 -9.08 1.95 -14.34
N GLY A 130 -7.79 1.77 -14.06
CA GLY A 130 -7.33 0.95 -12.95
C GLY A 130 -7.84 1.46 -11.61
N ARG A 131 -7.84 2.78 -11.40
CA ARG A 131 -8.40 3.40 -10.20
C ARG A 131 -9.89 3.16 -10.11
N GLU A 132 -10.65 3.43 -11.17
CA GLU A 132 -12.08 3.18 -11.19
C GLU A 132 -12.42 1.70 -10.91
N LEU A 133 -11.61 0.76 -11.39
CA LEU A 133 -11.76 -0.65 -11.06
C LEU A 133 -11.64 -0.91 -9.55
N LEU A 134 -10.63 -0.33 -8.89
CA LEU A 134 -10.46 -0.44 -7.43
C LEU A 134 -11.62 0.22 -6.68
N GLU A 135 -12.00 1.43 -7.09
CA GLU A 135 -13.12 2.17 -6.47
C GLU A 135 -14.45 1.44 -6.58
N ARG A 136 -14.73 0.84 -7.74
CA ARG A 136 -15.97 0.10 -8.00
C ARG A 136 -16.12 -1.13 -7.10
N HIS A 137 -15.02 -1.75 -6.71
CA HIS A 137 -15.01 -2.94 -5.84
C HIS A 137 -14.63 -2.59 -4.40
N ARG A 138 -14.74 -1.31 -4.02
CA ARG A 138 -14.49 -0.89 -2.65
C ARG A 138 -15.61 -1.38 -1.74
N ARG A 139 -15.26 -2.04 -0.65
CA ARG A 139 -16.17 -2.35 0.45
C ARG A 139 -16.41 -1.08 1.25
N THR A 140 -17.68 -0.82 1.56
CA THR A 140 -18.04 0.30 2.44
C THR A 140 -18.06 -0.21 3.87
N ASP A 141 -17.16 0.33 4.70
CA ASP A 141 -17.17 0.16 6.15
C ASP A 141 -17.37 1.55 6.76
N PRO A 142 -18.52 1.83 7.42
CA PRO A 142 -18.81 3.16 7.96
C PRO A 142 -17.85 3.57 9.09
N ASP A 143 -17.21 2.60 9.76
CA ASP A 143 -16.37 2.86 10.93
C ASP A 143 -14.89 3.06 10.57
N ARG A 144 -14.55 3.01 9.27
CA ARG A 144 -13.16 3.08 8.79
C ARG A 144 -13.03 4.01 7.60
N VAL A 145 -11.95 4.79 7.61
CA VAL A 145 -11.53 5.51 6.41
C VAL A 145 -10.83 4.52 5.49
N PRO A 146 -11.32 4.33 4.25
CA PRO A 146 -10.73 3.36 3.34
C PRO A 146 -9.43 3.89 2.71
N GLN A 147 -8.60 2.99 2.19
CA GLN A 147 -7.37 3.35 1.46
C GLN A 147 -7.68 4.28 0.27
N THR A 148 -6.90 5.34 0.08
CA THR A 148 -6.99 6.20 -1.11
C THR A 148 -6.13 5.60 -2.23
N TYR A 149 -6.66 5.58 -3.45
CA TYR A 149 -5.91 5.20 -4.65
C TYR A 149 -5.79 6.37 -5.63
N TYR A 150 -4.57 6.62 -6.09
CA TYR A 150 -4.20 7.64 -7.05
C TYR A 150 -4.03 7.05 -8.44
N ALA A 151 -4.11 7.90 -9.47
CA ALA A 151 -3.85 7.53 -10.85
C ALA A 151 -3.02 8.60 -11.56
N GLY A 152 -2.27 8.15 -12.55
CA GLY A 152 -1.47 8.99 -13.43
C GLY A 152 -0.11 9.41 -12.85
N PHE A 153 0.83 9.67 -13.76
CA PHE A 153 2.12 10.22 -13.42
C PHE A 153 2.02 11.70 -13.05
N VAL A 154 2.85 12.09 -12.08
CA VAL A 154 3.05 13.50 -11.73
C VAL A 154 4.25 14.11 -12.43
N LYS A 155 4.55 15.36 -12.06
CA LYS A 155 5.66 16.12 -12.62
C LYS A 155 6.96 15.32 -12.48
N PRO A 156 7.82 15.27 -13.52
CA PRO A 156 9.03 14.44 -13.51
C PRO A 156 9.95 14.61 -12.29
N ARG A 157 10.00 15.81 -11.72
CA ARG A 157 10.77 16.14 -10.51
C ARG A 157 10.27 15.44 -9.24
N GLU A 158 9.00 15.06 -9.19
CA GLU A 158 8.39 14.36 -8.05
C GLU A 158 8.56 12.84 -8.19
N LEU A 159 8.67 12.31 -9.41
CA LEU A 159 8.73 10.86 -9.66
C LEU A 159 9.92 10.15 -8.99
N SER A 160 11.10 10.79 -8.96
CA SER A 160 12.28 10.20 -8.31
C SER A 160 12.08 10.03 -6.80
N HIS A 161 11.43 11.01 -6.16
CA HIS A 161 11.10 10.99 -4.75
C HIS A 161 9.98 9.98 -4.47
N ASP A 162 8.87 10.07 -5.20
CA ASP A 162 7.70 9.22 -4.99
C ASP A 162 8.00 7.73 -5.16
N ALA A 163 8.85 7.39 -6.15
CA ALA A 163 9.24 6.01 -6.42
C ALA A 163 9.89 5.32 -5.23
N GLN A 164 10.37 6.10 -4.24
CA GLN A 164 11.01 5.60 -3.05
C GLN A 164 10.08 5.45 -1.85
N LEU A 165 8.88 6.07 -1.89
CA LEU A 165 7.94 6.03 -0.78
C LEU A 165 7.50 4.60 -0.46
N TYR A 166 7.28 3.78 -1.50
CA TYR A 166 6.90 2.38 -1.33
C TYR A 166 7.99 1.56 -0.60
N ARG A 167 9.26 1.80 -0.90
CA ARG A 167 10.38 1.12 -0.24
C ARG A 167 10.50 1.49 1.23
N ALA A 168 10.33 2.78 1.55
CA ALA A 168 10.32 3.25 2.93
C ALA A 168 9.13 2.68 3.72
N TYR A 169 7.97 2.56 3.05
CA TYR A 169 6.81 1.87 3.58
C TYR A 169 7.08 0.39 3.84
N GLU A 170 7.58 -0.38 2.86
CA GLU A 170 7.81 -1.83 3.02
C GLU A 170 8.70 -2.10 4.24
N ARG A 171 9.80 -1.36 4.39
CA ARG A 171 10.70 -1.50 5.53
C ARG A 171 10.02 -1.21 6.88
N SER A 172 9.15 -0.21 6.91
CA SER A 172 8.40 0.13 8.13
C SER A 172 7.31 -0.91 8.42
N ALA A 173 6.61 -1.37 7.39
CA ALA A 173 5.55 -2.36 7.49
C ALA A 173 6.10 -3.72 7.96
N GLU A 174 7.28 -4.12 7.49
CA GLU A 174 7.98 -5.32 7.97
C GLU A 174 8.30 -5.21 9.46
N ARG A 175 8.90 -4.10 9.90
CA ARG A 175 9.18 -3.87 11.33
C ARG A 175 7.92 -3.87 12.19
N LEU A 176 6.85 -3.21 11.73
CA LEU A 176 5.58 -3.21 12.44
C LEU A 176 5.01 -4.63 12.56
N LYS A 177 5.08 -5.41 11.48
CA LYS A 177 4.65 -6.81 11.47
C LYS A 177 5.44 -7.67 12.45
N ASP A 178 6.75 -7.44 12.61
CA ASP A 178 7.58 -8.16 13.59
C ASP A 178 7.15 -7.90 15.04
N THR A 179 6.49 -6.77 15.31
CA THR A 179 5.90 -6.47 16.63
C THR A 179 4.46 -6.98 16.77
N GLY A 180 3.94 -7.69 15.76
CA GLY A 180 2.55 -8.14 15.69
C GLY A 180 1.56 -7.03 15.33
N ALA A 181 2.03 -5.83 14.99
CA ALA A 181 1.16 -4.74 14.58
C ALA A 181 0.62 -4.98 13.15
N ARG A 182 -0.62 -4.54 12.92
CA ARG A 182 -1.31 -4.66 11.63
C ARG A 182 -1.47 -3.28 11.01
N VAL A 183 -0.82 -3.06 9.87
CA VAL A 183 -1.06 -1.85 9.06
C VAL A 183 -2.52 -1.80 8.62
N THR A 184 -3.15 -0.64 8.81
CA THR A 184 -4.54 -0.40 8.44
C THR A 184 -4.66 0.48 7.20
N ARG A 185 -3.79 1.48 7.05
CA ARG A 185 -3.87 2.42 5.92
C ARG A 185 -2.54 3.12 5.71
N VAL A 186 -2.28 3.51 4.47
CA VAL A 186 -1.19 4.40 4.11
C VAL A 186 -1.78 5.74 3.65
N VAL A 187 -1.25 6.84 4.20
CA VAL A 187 -1.67 8.20 3.89
C VAL A 187 -0.45 8.96 3.35
N LEU A 188 -0.57 9.58 2.19
CA LEU A 188 0.51 10.40 1.62
C LEU A 188 0.42 11.85 2.10
N ASP A 189 1.54 12.58 2.02
CA ASP A 189 1.62 14.01 2.35
C ASP A 189 0.53 14.85 1.65
N TYR A 190 0.19 14.49 0.42
CA TYR A 190 -0.83 15.12 -0.40
C TYR A 190 -2.21 15.07 0.26
N GLU A 191 -2.59 13.94 0.86
CA GLU A 191 -3.84 13.80 1.62
C GLU A 191 -3.87 14.73 2.81
N LEU A 192 -2.79 14.73 3.60
CA LEU A 192 -2.68 15.56 4.82
C LEU A 192 -2.70 17.06 4.48
N LYS A 193 -1.97 17.46 3.43
CA LYS A 193 -1.96 18.84 2.93
C LYS A 193 -3.33 19.26 2.42
N ARG A 194 -4.04 18.39 1.69
CA ARG A 194 -5.41 18.66 1.21
C ARG A 194 -6.37 18.87 2.38
N ASP A 195 -6.28 18.04 3.42
CA ASP A 195 -7.09 18.18 4.61
C ASP A 195 -6.78 19.46 5.39
N TYR A 196 -5.51 19.84 5.47
CA TYR A 196 -5.09 21.10 6.05
C TYR A 196 -5.65 22.31 5.30
N GLN A 197 -5.56 22.30 3.96
CA GLN A 197 -6.10 23.39 3.14
C GLN A 197 -7.62 23.52 3.28
N ARG A 198 -8.34 22.39 3.37
CA ARG A 198 -9.78 22.39 3.64
C ARG A 198 -10.09 23.03 5.00
N PHE A 199 -9.36 22.62 6.05
CA PHE A 199 -9.48 23.24 7.36
C PHE A 199 -9.26 24.75 7.33
N LEU A 200 -8.19 25.24 6.68
CA LEU A 200 -7.93 26.68 6.56
C LEU A 200 -9.06 27.42 5.84
N HIS A 201 -9.62 26.80 4.80
CA HIS A 201 -10.74 27.37 4.06
C HIS A 201 -12.01 27.45 4.92
N ASP A 202 -12.33 26.40 5.68
CA ASP A 202 -13.49 26.35 6.57
C ASP A 202 -13.34 27.37 7.71
N LEU A 203 -12.15 27.44 8.32
CA LEU A 203 -11.80 28.42 9.35
C LEU A 203 -11.97 29.85 8.84
N LYS A 204 -11.49 30.15 7.63
CA LYS A 204 -11.66 31.47 7.00
C LYS A 204 -13.13 31.80 6.75
N ARG A 205 -13.93 30.81 6.35
CA ARG A 205 -15.35 30.98 6.08
C ARG A 205 -16.12 31.28 7.37
N GLU A 206 -15.84 30.58 8.46
CA GLU A 206 -16.45 30.79 9.78
C GLU A 206 -16.11 32.17 10.37
N ARG A 207 -14.93 32.70 10.05
CA ARG A 207 -14.43 33.99 10.57
C ARG A 207 -14.71 35.18 9.67
N ARG A 208 -15.52 35.01 8.64
CA ARG A 208 -15.85 36.09 7.72
C ARG A 208 -16.48 37.26 8.48
N GLY A 209 -15.86 38.43 8.42
CA GLY A 209 -16.34 39.65 9.08
C GLY A 209 -15.89 39.81 10.54
N GLN A 210 -15.07 38.90 11.07
CA GLN A 210 -14.40 39.05 12.36
C GLN A 210 -13.03 39.74 12.17
N GLU A 211 -12.57 40.44 13.20
CA GLU A 211 -11.22 41.02 13.22
C GLU A 211 -10.16 39.91 13.21
N GLN A 212 -9.05 40.16 12.50
CA GLN A 212 -7.97 39.18 12.41
C GLN A 212 -7.18 39.15 13.72
N ASP A 213 -7.26 38.01 14.42
CA ASP A 213 -6.49 37.70 15.61
C ASP A 213 -5.45 36.63 15.27
N ALA A 214 -4.18 37.02 15.26
CA ALA A 214 -3.06 36.17 14.90
C ALA A 214 -2.81 35.06 15.94
N ASP A 215 -2.97 35.37 17.23
CA ASP A 215 -2.74 34.41 18.32
C ASP A 215 -3.82 33.34 18.31
N ARG A 216 -5.07 33.76 18.10
CA ARG A 216 -6.18 32.82 17.93
C ARG A 216 -5.99 31.94 16.70
N HIS A 217 -5.59 32.51 15.56
CA HIS A 217 -5.31 31.74 14.34
C HIS A 217 -4.20 30.70 14.54
N ALA A 218 -3.12 31.07 15.24
CA ALA A 218 -2.05 30.15 15.59
C ALA A 218 -2.55 29.02 16.51
N ALA A 219 -3.42 29.34 17.48
CA ALA A 219 -4.01 28.35 18.37
C ALA A 219 -4.90 27.33 17.62
N ASP A 220 -5.68 27.74 16.62
CA ASP A 220 -6.49 26.80 15.83
C ASP A 220 -5.62 25.86 14.99
N ILE A 221 -4.55 26.39 14.38
CA ILE A 221 -3.59 25.59 13.61
C ILE A 221 -2.94 24.56 14.53
N ALA A 222 -2.52 24.97 15.72
CA ALA A 222 -1.92 24.07 16.71
C ALA A 222 -2.91 22.99 17.17
N ALA A 223 -4.17 23.35 17.44
CA ALA A 223 -5.21 22.40 17.81
C ALA A 223 -5.52 21.40 16.68
N TRP A 224 -5.60 21.88 15.44
CA TRP A 224 -5.79 21.03 14.27
C TRP A 224 -4.64 20.05 14.07
N ALA A 225 -3.40 20.51 14.21
CA ALA A 225 -2.21 19.67 14.09
C ALA A 225 -2.13 18.62 15.21
N ALA A 226 -2.39 19.03 16.46
CA ALA A 226 -2.42 18.15 17.62
C ALA A 226 -3.48 17.04 17.49
N SER A 227 -4.67 17.36 16.96
CA SER A 227 -5.74 16.37 16.72
C SER A 227 -5.37 15.28 15.69
N ARG A 228 -4.25 15.46 14.98
CA ARG A 228 -3.75 14.58 13.93
C ARG A 228 -2.33 14.09 14.23
N ASP A 229 -1.83 14.26 15.45
CA ASP A 229 -0.46 13.89 15.80
C ASP A 229 0.59 14.49 14.83
N LEU A 230 0.35 15.73 14.37
CA LEU A 230 1.27 16.44 13.47
C LEU A 230 2.04 17.51 14.25
N PRO A 231 3.38 17.62 14.06
CA PRO A 231 4.17 18.64 14.72
C PRO A 231 3.98 20.02 14.08
N VAL A 232 4.03 21.06 14.93
CA VAL A 232 4.15 22.46 14.51
C VAL A 232 5.55 22.93 14.87
N VAL A 233 6.32 23.37 13.87
CA VAL A 233 7.68 23.89 14.06
C VAL A 233 7.73 25.28 13.41
N ASP A 234 8.27 26.26 14.13
CA ASP A 234 8.38 27.65 13.67
C ASP A 234 7.04 28.22 13.12
N GLY A 235 5.92 27.87 13.75
CA GLY A 235 4.58 28.33 13.37
C GLY A 235 3.97 27.61 12.16
N HIS A 236 4.62 26.58 11.62
CA HIS A 236 4.16 25.84 10.46
C HIS A 236 3.89 24.37 10.79
N VAL A 237 2.79 23.83 10.26
CA VAL A 237 2.51 22.38 10.36
C VAL A 237 3.47 21.62 9.43
N HIS A 238 4.15 20.63 9.98
CA HIS A 238 5.02 19.73 9.23
C HIS A 238 4.26 18.46 8.84
N PHE A 239 4.40 18.06 7.58
CA PHE A 239 3.77 16.86 7.03
C PHE A 239 4.82 15.81 6.68
N PRO A 240 4.65 14.54 7.10
CA PRO A 240 5.51 13.45 6.64
C PRO A 240 5.21 13.12 5.17
N ASP A 241 6.17 12.49 4.48
CA ASP A 241 5.96 12.02 3.11
C ASP A 241 4.97 10.85 3.06
N VAL A 242 5.06 9.95 4.04
CA VAL A 242 4.16 8.81 4.23
C VAL A 242 3.78 8.71 5.70
N ARG A 243 2.49 8.50 5.97
CA ARG A 243 1.99 8.11 7.28
C ARG A 243 1.39 6.71 7.19
N ILE A 244 1.84 5.82 8.06
CA ILE A 244 1.27 4.48 8.24
C ILE A 244 0.34 4.53 9.45
N GLU A 245 -0.95 4.32 9.21
CA GLU A 245 -1.90 4.02 10.29
C GLU A 245 -1.83 2.51 10.56
N TYR A 246 -1.73 2.12 11.83
CA TYR A 246 -1.66 0.73 12.23
C TYR A 246 -2.35 0.48 13.57
N GLU A 247 -2.72 -0.78 13.79
CA GLU A 247 -3.29 -1.28 15.03
C GLU A 247 -2.26 -2.19 15.71
N ARG A 248 -2.04 -2.00 16.99
CA ARG A 248 -1.19 -2.87 17.81
C ARG A 248 -1.94 -4.14 18.21
N PRO A 249 -1.24 -5.18 18.71
CA PRO A 249 -1.89 -6.41 19.17
C PRO A 249 -2.96 -6.22 20.25
N ASP A 250 -2.86 -5.15 21.05
CA ASP A 250 -3.81 -4.76 22.09
C ASP A 250 -5.05 -4.02 21.54
N GLY A 251 -5.10 -3.76 20.24
CA GLY A 251 -6.18 -3.00 19.58
C GLY A 251 -5.93 -1.49 19.53
N ASP A 252 -4.85 -0.98 20.12
CA ASP A 252 -4.54 0.44 20.08
C ASP A 252 -4.18 0.89 18.66
N ARG A 253 -4.88 1.92 18.18
CA ARG A 253 -4.56 2.58 16.92
C ARG A 253 -3.44 3.59 17.13
N LYS A 254 -2.44 3.53 16.26
CA LYS A 254 -1.27 4.43 16.25
C LYS A 254 -0.93 4.83 14.82
N VAL A 255 -0.10 5.85 14.71
CA VAL A 255 0.50 6.30 13.45
C VAL A 255 2.01 6.16 13.52
N GLU A 256 2.64 5.89 12.37
CA GLU A 256 4.06 6.08 12.16
C GLU A 256 4.27 7.00 10.96
N ASP A 257 5.01 8.09 11.20
CA ASP A 257 5.32 9.11 10.21
C ASP A 257 6.72 8.91 9.65
N ILE A 258 6.79 8.82 8.32
CA ILE A 258 7.96 8.44 7.54
C ILE A 258 8.37 9.63 6.67
N GLU A 259 9.68 9.88 6.68
CA GLU A 259 10.32 10.89 5.88
C GLU A 259 11.37 10.27 4.96
N VAL A 260 11.31 10.58 3.66
CA VAL A 260 12.22 10.01 2.66
C VAL A 260 13.29 11.03 2.27
N VAL A 261 14.51 10.77 2.73
CA VAL A 261 15.66 11.65 2.50
C VAL A 261 16.47 11.13 1.31
N THR A 262 16.33 11.80 0.16
CA THR A 262 17.14 11.52 -1.04
C THR A 262 18.43 12.35 -1.07
N PRO A 263 19.55 11.85 -1.64
CA PRO A 263 20.86 12.51 -1.59
C PRO A 263 20.92 13.90 -2.25
N HIS A 264 19.96 14.22 -3.11
CA HIS A 264 19.90 15.51 -3.80
C HIS A 264 19.26 16.64 -2.96
N TYR A 265 18.83 16.35 -1.73
CA TYR A 265 18.38 17.37 -0.78
C TYR A 265 19.55 18.26 -0.31
N ARG A 266 19.73 19.42 -0.95
CA ARG A 266 20.68 20.45 -0.49
C ARG A 266 20.08 21.30 0.64
N GLY A 267 20.87 21.52 1.68
CA GLY A 267 20.86 22.74 2.50
C GLY A 267 19.81 22.82 3.60
N ALA A 268 18.72 23.57 3.39
CA ALA A 268 17.82 24.00 4.47
C ALA A 268 16.67 23.03 4.77
N TYR A 269 16.24 22.24 3.78
CA TYR A 269 15.05 21.38 3.90
C TYR A 269 15.28 20.12 4.74
N ALA A 270 16.51 19.56 4.71
CA ALA A 270 16.90 18.44 5.56
C ALA A 270 16.94 18.82 7.05
N ALA A 271 17.33 20.06 7.36
CA ALA A 271 17.39 20.56 8.74
C ALA A 271 16.01 20.79 9.37
N ALA A 272 15.03 21.23 8.57
CA ALA A 272 13.66 21.42 9.03
C ALA A 272 12.93 20.10 9.30
N LYS A 273 13.18 19.07 8.48
CA LYS A 273 12.53 17.76 8.63
C LYS A 273 13.15 16.87 9.72
N GLY A 274 14.42 17.03 10.04
CA GLY A 274 15.04 16.38 11.22
C GLY A 274 14.46 16.84 12.56
N ARG A 275 13.88 18.04 12.64
CA ARG A 275 13.26 18.60 13.86
C ARG A 275 11.84 18.09 14.13
N ALA A 276 11.16 17.55 13.12
CA ALA A 276 9.77 17.10 13.21
C ALA A 276 9.59 15.73 13.91
N GLY A 277 10.68 15.00 14.18
CA GLY A 277 10.64 13.73 14.90
C GLY A 277 10.17 12.52 14.08
N PHE A 278 10.00 12.67 12.76
CA PHE A 278 9.61 11.58 11.85
C PHE A 278 10.71 10.50 11.71
N SER A 279 10.30 9.27 11.43
CA SER A 279 11.21 8.16 11.07
C SER A 279 11.89 8.49 9.73
N ALA A 280 13.20 8.75 9.74
CA ALA A 280 13.93 9.16 8.55
C ALA A 280 14.54 7.95 7.82
N TYR A 281 14.23 7.82 6.53
CA TYR A 281 14.77 6.82 5.63
C TYR A 281 15.69 7.48 4.62
N ARG A 282 17.00 7.26 4.79
CA ARG A 282 18.01 7.70 3.81
C ARG A 282 18.16 6.66 2.71
N ILE A 283 18.19 7.14 1.46
CA ILE A 283 18.37 6.27 0.29
C ILE A 283 19.74 6.56 -0.30
N SER A 284 20.65 5.60 -0.20
CA SER A 284 21.93 5.67 -0.90
C SER A 284 21.75 5.22 -2.35
N THR A 285 21.94 6.14 -3.29
CA THR A 285 22.26 5.78 -4.68
C THR A 285 23.76 5.43 -4.72
N GLY A 286 24.16 4.16 -4.64
CA GLY A 286 25.59 3.74 -4.53
C GLY A 286 26.51 4.30 -5.63
N LEU A 287 27.85 4.45 -5.50
CA LEU A 287 28.89 4.11 -4.51
C LEU A 287 30.14 5.00 -4.74
N GLY A 288 30.91 5.34 -3.67
CA GLY A 288 32.38 5.59 -3.73
C GLY A 288 32.93 6.98 -3.33
N GLY A 289 33.53 7.11 -2.13
CA GLY A 289 34.39 8.26 -1.78
C GLY A 289 34.67 8.53 -0.29
N ARG A 290 35.56 7.73 0.33
CA ARG A 290 36.49 8.01 1.45
C ARG A 290 36.22 9.21 2.41
N GLY A 291 35.90 8.89 3.67
CA GLY A 291 36.43 9.50 4.90
C GLY A 291 36.10 10.97 5.23
N GLY A 292 35.31 11.19 6.30
CA GLY A 292 35.19 12.50 6.95
C GLY A 292 34.40 12.43 8.25
N ARG A 293 35.09 12.60 9.37
CA ARG A 293 34.55 12.57 10.75
C ARG A 293 34.19 13.99 11.20
N SER A 294 32.92 14.30 11.40
CA SER A 294 32.35 15.37 12.27
C SER A 294 30.84 15.43 11.99
N GLY A 295 29.91 15.79 12.88
CA GLY A 295 29.91 16.20 14.27
C GLY A 295 28.49 15.96 14.81
N ARG A 296 28.38 15.78 16.13
CA ARG A 296 27.19 15.36 16.88
C ARG A 296 26.14 16.48 16.88
N SER A 297 24.93 16.18 16.39
CA SER A 297 23.69 16.98 16.49
C SER A 297 22.49 16.04 16.71
N PRO A 298 21.37 16.49 17.32
CA PRO A 298 20.46 15.64 18.08
C PRO A 298 19.65 14.68 17.19
N ASN A 299 19.64 13.40 17.57
CA ASN A 299 19.15 12.24 16.80
C ASN A 299 17.65 12.28 16.46
N PRO A 300 17.27 12.37 15.18
CA PRO A 300 16.14 11.60 14.65
C PRO A 300 16.51 10.11 14.68
N ARG A 301 15.53 9.19 14.70
CA ARG A 301 15.77 7.76 14.43
C ARG A 301 16.15 7.60 12.96
N ILE A 302 17.39 7.89 12.62
CA ILE A 302 17.91 7.76 11.26
C ILE A 302 18.32 6.31 11.04
N PHE A 303 17.71 5.66 10.06
CA PHE A 303 18.10 4.32 9.63
C PHE A 303 19.02 4.46 8.41
N ASP A 304 20.31 4.20 8.60
CA ASP A 304 21.30 4.08 7.51
C ASP A 304 21.41 2.61 7.09
N GLU A 305 21.47 2.31 5.78
CA GLU A 305 22.33 1.21 5.35
C GLU A 305 22.75 1.23 3.88
N PHE A 306 23.96 0.69 3.71
CA PHE A 306 24.74 0.42 2.50
C PHE A 306 24.15 -0.74 1.69
N LEU A 307 24.13 -0.59 0.36
CA LEU A 307 24.39 -1.64 -0.62
C LEU A 307 25.25 -1.07 -1.74
#